data_AF-A0A4Y2T3F8-F1
#
_entry.id   AF-A0A4Y2T3F8-F1
#
_cell.length_a   1.000
_cell.length_b   1.000
_cell.length_c   1.000
_cell.angle_alpha   90.00
_cell.angle_beta   90.00
_cell.angle_gamma   90.00
#
_symmetry.space_group_name_H-M   'P 1'
#
loop_
_entity.id
_entity.type
_entity.pdbx_description
1 polymer ?
#
loop_
_entity_poly.entity_id
_entity_poly.type
_entity_poly.pdbx_seq_one_letter_code
_entity_poly.pdbx_strand_id
1 'polypeptide(L)'
;MPIVATTTGVVNVTVMAKSQTAKEIVTNPLLVQPEGVPQSKHTSVLLDLSQGAYLMKYLDTNLTESAAETGRQERPFVPGSNKATLSVTGDLFGAVFPKIPLDAESMLKKPDWCGEQNMFNFAANLYTLLYLRLTGQNDLQVEREAFRHLRAGYQRQLSYQLSDGSFSVFRWDASPSVWLTAFCARVFHQAIVREWEAFLTIDPVVIQSAVRWLLQQQSPEGAFCETTPFPYDRKMNLTSSRLKDPVKYRNISLTAHVLITLQEVGDVGGELGSAVQRALRGAQHYLEKMLYSLRDAKDPYEIAIVTYALTLVNSDDGEAAFNALDAKMRDSGELAS
;
A
#
# COMPACT_ATOMS: atom_id res chain seq x y z
N MET A 1 15.93 32.32 -28.82
CA MET A 1 15.06 31.85 -29.93
C MET A 1 13.93 31.02 -29.32
N PRO A 2 12.65 31.35 -29.55
CA PRO A 2 11.56 30.48 -29.11
C PRO A 2 11.53 29.22 -29.99
N ILE A 3 11.47 28.04 -29.36
CA ILE A 3 11.36 26.74 -30.03
C ILE A 3 9.96 26.20 -29.71
N VAL A 4 9.22 25.77 -30.73
CA VAL A 4 7.91 25.13 -30.58
C VAL A 4 8.02 23.71 -31.10
N ALA A 5 7.73 22.73 -30.26
CA ALA A 5 7.75 21.33 -30.64
C ALA A 5 6.47 20.95 -31.41
N THR A 6 6.61 20.23 -32.52
CA THR A 6 5.50 19.77 -33.37
C THR A 6 5.22 18.28 -33.23
N THR A 7 6.16 17.51 -32.70
CA THR A 7 6.07 16.05 -32.51
C THR A 7 6.42 15.67 -31.09
N THR A 8 5.74 14.66 -30.55
CA THR A 8 6.08 14.05 -29.27
C THR A 8 7.32 13.16 -29.39
N GLY A 9 8.03 12.94 -28.29
CA GLY A 9 9.25 12.12 -28.24
C GLY A 9 10.52 12.93 -28.01
N VAL A 10 11.68 12.31 -28.24
CA VAL A 10 12.98 12.95 -28.02
C VAL A 10 13.40 13.70 -29.28
N VAL A 11 13.58 15.02 -29.15
CA VAL A 11 14.01 15.92 -30.23
C VAL A 11 15.38 16.48 -29.89
N ASN A 12 16.38 16.21 -30.71
CA ASN A 12 17.74 16.73 -30.50
C ASN A 12 17.85 18.17 -31.03
N VAL A 13 18.07 19.13 -30.14
CA VAL A 13 18.29 20.53 -30.50
C VAL A 13 19.78 20.81 -30.53
N THR A 14 20.29 21.22 -31.69
CA THR A 14 21.70 21.56 -31.88
C THR A 14 21.85 23.07 -31.98
N VAL A 15 22.63 23.65 -31.07
CA VAL A 15 22.97 25.08 -31.04
C VAL A 15 24.42 25.22 -31.45
N MET A 16 24.68 26.09 -32.43
CA MET A 16 26.02 26.38 -32.92
C MET A 16 26.35 27.85 -32.66
N ALA A 17 27.45 28.09 -31.96
CA ALA A 17 28.05 29.42 -31.82
C ALA A 17 29.31 29.49 -32.69
N LYS A 18 29.47 30.60 -33.42
CA LYS A 18 30.63 30.80 -34.31
C LYS A 18 31.18 32.21 -34.13
N SER A 19 32.48 32.32 -33.92
CA SER A 19 33.26 33.56 -33.97
C SER A 19 34.14 33.58 -35.24
N GLN A 20 34.97 34.62 -35.40
CA GLN A 20 35.90 34.70 -36.53
C GLN A 20 36.99 33.61 -36.47
N THR A 21 37.30 33.08 -35.28
CA THR A 21 38.40 32.13 -35.04
C THR A 21 37.96 30.77 -34.51
N ALA A 22 36.72 30.64 -34.02
CA ALA A 22 36.24 29.42 -33.38
C ALA A 22 34.80 29.09 -33.75
N LYS A 23 34.46 27.80 -33.66
CA LYS A 23 33.10 27.29 -33.79
C LYS A 23 32.88 26.25 -32.71
N GLU A 24 31.78 26.39 -31.98
CA GLU A 24 31.33 25.47 -30.95
C GLU A 24 29.91 24.98 -31.28
N ILE A 25 29.67 23.69 -31.06
CA ILE A 25 28.37 23.05 -31.30
C ILE A 25 27.99 22.27 -30.05
N VAL A 26 26.77 22.49 -29.55
CA VAL A 26 26.19 21.75 -28.44
C VAL A 26 24.87 21.14 -28.89
N THR A 27 24.68 19.84 -28.68
CA THR A 27 23.43 19.14 -28.96
C THR A 27 22.80 18.66 -27.67
N ASN A 28 21.58 19.12 -27.38
CA ASN A 28 20.82 18.72 -26.20
C ASN A 28 19.52 18.01 -26.61
N PRO A 29 19.23 16.80 -26.08
CA PRO A 29 17.95 16.12 -26.29
C PRO A 29 16.84 16.81 -25.48
N LEU A 30 15.72 17.13 -26.12
CA LEU A 30 14.50 17.62 -25.48
C LEU A 30 13.43 16.54 -25.52
N LEU A 31 12.90 16.16 -24.36
CA LEU A 31 11.76 15.25 -24.26
C LEU A 31 10.44 16.03 -24.37
N VAL A 32 9.75 15.87 -25.50
CA VAL A 32 8.43 16.48 -25.75
C VAL A 32 7.35 15.49 -25.33
N GLN A 33 6.58 15.85 -24.30
CA GLN A 33 5.46 15.06 -23.81
C GLN A 33 4.18 15.36 -24.60
N PRO A 34 3.28 14.37 -24.78
CA PRO A 34 1.93 14.62 -25.28
C PRO A 34 1.15 15.58 -24.37
N GLU A 35 0.16 16.27 -24.94
CA GLU A 35 -0.80 17.05 -24.16
C GLU A 35 -1.71 16.17 -23.28
N GLY A 36 -2.40 16.78 -22.32
CA GLY A 36 -3.38 16.11 -21.46
C GLY A 36 -2.79 15.44 -20.22
N VAL A 37 -3.58 14.54 -19.63
CA VAL A 37 -3.24 13.83 -18.37
C VAL A 37 -3.07 12.34 -18.68
N PRO A 38 -1.95 11.71 -18.28
CA PRO A 38 -1.71 10.30 -18.56
C PRO A 38 -2.75 9.40 -17.87
N GLN A 39 -3.43 8.57 -18.66
CA GLN A 39 -4.34 7.54 -18.17
C GLN A 39 -3.68 6.16 -18.34
N SER A 40 -3.46 5.47 -17.22
CA SER A 40 -2.89 4.12 -17.22
C SER A 40 -3.99 3.09 -16.98
N LYS A 41 -4.12 2.10 -17.86
CA LYS A 41 -4.98 0.93 -17.67
C LYS A 41 -4.10 -0.32 -17.58
N HIS A 42 -4.42 -1.21 -16.64
CA HIS A 42 -3.70 -2.46 -16.44
C HIS A 42 -4.70 -3.62 -16.54
N THR A 43 -4.33 -4.64 -17.31
CA THR A 43 -5.13 -5.86 -17.51
C THR A 43 -4.19 -7.04 -17.27
N SER A 44 -4.52 -7.87 -16.30
CA SER A 44 -3.77 -9.09 -15.97
C SER A 44 -4.64 -10.32 -16.21
N VAL A 45 -4.05 -11.33 -16.82
CA VAL A 45 -4.68 -12.64 -17.04
C VAL A 45 -3.78 -13.70 -16.42
N LEU A 46 -4.36 -14.53 -15.54
CA LEU A 46 -3.68 -15.72 -15.03
C LEU A 46 -3.76 -16.83 -16.10
N LEU A 47 -2.62 -17.36 -16.52
CA LEU A 47 -2.55 -18.43 -17.51
C LEU A 47 -2.23 -19.75 -16.81
N ASP A 48 -3.25 -20.60 -16.63
CA ASP A 48 -3.10 -21.95 -16.10
C ASP A 48 -2.85 -22.97 -17.22
N LEU A 49 -1.58 -23.26 -17.49
CA LEU A 49 -1.19 -24.19 -18.55
C LEU A 49 -1.34 -25.68 -18.16
N SER A 50 -1.87 -25.99 -16.97
CA SER A 50 -2.06 -27.38 -16.51
C SER A 50 -3.05 -28.16 -17.38
N GLN A 51 -4.04 -27.48 -17.97
CA GLN A 51 -5.07 -28.08 -18.84
C GLN A 51 -4.73 -28.00 -20.33
N GLY A 52 -3.59 -27.40 -20.71
CA GLY A 52 -3.13 -27.28 -22.09
C GLY A 52 -2.61 -25.90 -22.45
N ALA A 53 -2.23 -25.72 -23.73
CA ALA A 53 -1.75 -24.46 -24.24
C ALA A 53 -2.92 -23.53 -24.64
N TYR A 54 -2.85 -22.27 -24.22
CA TYR A 54 -3.78 -21.23 -24.69
C TYR A 54 -3.28 -20.61 -26.00
N LEU A 55 -4.19 -20.39 -26.94
CA LEU A 55 -3.97 -19.55 -28.11
C LEU A 55 -4.78 -18.25 -27.96
N MET A 56 -4.14 -17.18 -27.50
CA MET A 56 -4.73 -15.84 -27.46
C MET A 56 -4.31 -15.06 -28.72
N LYS A 57 -5.23 -14.88 -29.67
CA LYS A 57 -4.97 -14.08 -30.89
C LYS A 57 -5.07 -12.58 -30.66
N TYR A 58 -5.92 -12.19 -29.71
CA TYR A 58 -6.20 -10.80 -29.37
C TYR A 58 -6.26 -10.68 -27.84
N LEU A 59 -5.80 -9.55 -27.33
CA LEU A 59 -6.02 -9.15 -25.95
C LEU A 59 -6.84 -7.88 -26.00
N ASP A 60 -8.14 -8.00 -25.73
CA ASP A 60 -9.01 -6.84 -25.69
C ASP A 60 -8.58 -5.92 -24.55
N THR A 61 -8.31 -4.67 -24.90
CA THR A 61 -8.04 -3.62 -23.92
C THR A 61 -9.21 -2.66 -23.93
N ASN A 62 -9.60 -2.18 -22.76
CA ASN A 62 -10.66 -1.16 -22.63
C ASN A 62 -10.21 0.22 -23.15
N LEU A 63 -9.22 0.29 -24.05
CA LEU A 63 -8.77 1.52 -24.69
C LEU A 63 -9.62 1.73 -25.94
N THR A 64 -10.57 2.67 -25.88
CA THR A 64 -11.39 3.05 -27.03
C THR A 64 -10.50 3.67 -28.10
N GLU A 65 -10.42 3.02 -29.26
CA GLU A 65 -9.70 3.51 -30.45
C GLU A 65 -10.42 4.68 -31.14
N SER A 66 -11.67 4.96 -30.79
CA SER A 66 -12.50 5.92 -31.53
C SER A 66 -11.94 7.33 -31.41
N ALA A 67 -11.25 7.78 -32.46
CA ALA A 67 -10.96 9.19 -32.67
C ALA A 67 -12.28 9.93 -32.54
N ALA A 68 -12.30 10.99 -31.74
CA ALA A 68 -13.50 11.78 -31.51
C ALA A 68 -14.19 12.04 -32.86
N GLU A 69 -15.41 11.53 -33.02
CA GLU A 69 -16.26 11.90 -34.14
C GLU A 69 -16.30 13.43 -34.19
N THR A 70 -16.05 14.00 -35.36
CA THR A 70 -16.06 15.43 -35.61
C THR A 70 -17.35 16.04 -35.04
N GLY A 71 -17.24 16.76 -33.91
CA GLY A 71 -18.37 17.40 -33.22
C GLY A 71 -18.47 17.11 -31.72
N ARG A 72 -17.80 16.08 -31.17
CA ARG A 72 -17.72 15.89 -29.71
C ARG A 72 -16.57 16.71 -29.12
N GLN A 73 -16.89 17.50 -28.08
CA GLN A 73 -15.93 18.37 -27.38
C GLN A 73 -14.95 17.56 -26.49
N GLU A 74 -15.31 16.32 -26.15
CA GLU A 74 -14.47 15.41 -25.37
C GLU A 74 -13.68 14.49 -26.31
N ARG A 75 -12.35 14.67 -26.34
CA ARG A 75 -11.43 13.71 -26.96
C ARG A 75 -11.06 12.65 -25.92
N PRO A 76 -11.42 11.36 -26.10
CA PRO A 76 -11.10 10.32 -25.12
C PRO A 76 -9.61 9.94 -25.09
N PHE A 77 -8.84 10.30 -26.13
CA PHE A 77 -7.38 10.09 -26.19
C PHE A 77 -6.68 11.16 -27.02
N VAL A 78 -5.36 11.31 -26.81
CA VAL A 78 -4.49 12.19 -27.59
C VAL A 78 -3.79 11.36 -28.68
N PRO A 79 -3.95 11.70 -29.97
CA PRO A 79 -3.33 10.95 -31.07
C PRO A 79 -1.82 10.78 -30.88
N GLY A 80 -1.33 9.54 -31.03
CA GLY A 80 0.10 9.21 -30.89
C GLY A 80 0.62 9.18 -29.45
N SER A 81 -0.22 9.37 -28.44
CA SER A 81 0.14 9.27 -27.02
C SER A 81 0.17 7.83 -26.49
N ASN A 82 -0.40 6.89 -27.25
CA ASN A 82 -0.69 5.52 -26.83
C ASN A 82 0.62 4.76 -26.58
N LYS A 83 0.74 4.12 -25.42
CA LYS A 83 1.85 3.25 -25.07
C LYS A 83 1.31 1.98 -24.43
N ALA A 84 1.80 0.83 -24.88
CA ALA A 84 1.46 -0.46 -24.31
C ALA A 84 2.76 -1.19 -23.92
N THR A 85 2.73 -1.83 -22.76
CA THR A 85 3.81 -2.67 -22.26
C THR A 85 3.22 -4.03 -21.93
N LEU A 86 3.79 -5.08 -22.50
CA LEU A 86 3.43 -6.47 -22.19
C LEU A 86 4.49 -7.05 -21.25
N SER A 87 4.05 -7.70 -20.18
CA SER A 87 4.91 -8.46 -19.28
C SER A 87 4.33 -9.85 -19.09
N VAL A 88 5.18 -10.87 -19.17
CA VAL A 88 4.81 -12.27 -18.95
C VAL A 88 5.75 -12.82 -17.90
N THR A 89 5.19 -13.47 -16.89
CA THR A 89 5.93 -14.03 -15.76
C THR A 89 5.48 -15.45 -15.49
N GLY A 90 6.39 -16.30 -15.02
CA GLY A 90 6.10 -17.65 -14.57
C GLY A 90 5.69 -17.73 -13.09
N ASP A 91 5.53 -16.58 -12.45
CA ASP A 91 5.25 -16.46 -11.02
C ASP A 91 3.80 -15.98 -10.79
N LEU A 92 3.11 -16.56 -9.80
CA LEU A 92 1.75 -16.23 -9.39
C LEU A 92 1.61 -14.76 -8.95
N PHE A 93 2.65 -14.17 -8.37
CA PHE A 93 2.63 -12.79 -7.89
C PHE A 93 3.00 -11.75 -8.96
N GLY A 94 3.21 -12.17 -10.20
CA GLY A 94 3.62 -11.31 -11.30
C GLY A 94 5.13 -11.35 -11.55
N ALA A 95 5.62 -10.54 -12.49
CA ALA A 95 7.08 -10.31 -12.57
C ALA A 95 7.44 -9.58 -11.28
N VAL A 96 8.20 -10.24 -10.38
CA VAL A 96 8.65 -9.60 -9.14
C VAL A 96 9.23 -8.25 -9.51
N PHE A 97 8.67 -7.23 -8.87
CA PHE A 97 8.57 -5.83 -9.32
C PHE A 97 9.66 -5.34 -10.29
N PRO A 98 9.30 -4.56 -11.33
CA PRO A 98 10.22 -4.19 -12.43
C PRO A 98 11.47 -3.41 -11.97
N LYS A 99 11.47 -2.90 -10.73
CA LYS A 99 12.60 -2.22 -10.10
C LYS A 99 12.58 -2.47 -8.59
N ILE A 100 13.76 -2.75 -8.03
CA ILE A 100 14.02 -2.71 -6.59
C ILE A 100 15.01 -1.56 -6.36
N PRO A 101 14.82 -0.70 -5.34
CA PRO A 101 13.75 -0.73 -4.33
C PRO A 101 12.37 -0.34 -4.88
N LEU A 102 11.34 -0.76 -4.16
CA LEU A 102 9.99 -0.25 -4.34
C LEU A 102 9.84 1.09 -3.61
N ASP A 103 9.22 2.07 -4.27
CA ASP A 103 8.82 3.32 -3.66
C ASP A 103 7.38 3.69 -4.06
N ALA A 104 6.70 4.47 -3.23
CA ALA A 104 5.33 4.92 -3.45
C ALA A 104 5.21 5.79 -4.71
N GLU A 105 6.30 6.44 -5.12
CA GLU A 105 6.34 7.25 -6.33
C GLU A 105 6.28 6.38 -7.59
N SER A 106 7.07 5.31 -7.67
CA SER A 106 7.04 4.36 -8.79
C SER A 106 5.79 3.48 -8.77
N MET A 107 5.35 3.04 -7.59
CA MET A 107 4.24 2.09 -7.45
C MET A 107 2.87 2.75 -7.51
N LEU A 108 2.70 3.89 -6.82
CA LEU A 108 1.41 4.55 -6.64
C LEU A 108 1.35 5.95 -7.28
N LYS A 109 2.45 6.44 -7.86
CA LYS A 109 2.58 7.83 -8.34
C LYS A 109 2.21 8.84 -7.26
N LYS A 110 2.57 8.54 -6.00
CA LYS A 110 2.35 9.39 -4.84
C LYS A 110 3.69 9.91 -4.30
N PRO A 111 3.75 11.17 -3.83
CA PRO A 111 4.95 11.68 -3.19
C PRO A 111 5.24 10.94 -1.88
N ASP A 112 6.46 11.00 -1.33
CA ASP A 112 6.95 10.17 -0.21
C ASP A 112 7.28 10.96 1.09
N TRP A 113 6.53 12.04 1.37
CA TRP A 113 6.89 13.01 2.42
C TRP A 113 6.35 12.67 3.82
N CYS A 114 5.35 11.80 3.95
CA CYS A 114 4.71 11.50 5.23
C CYS A 114 5.13 10.14 5.82
N GLY A 115 4.91 9.96 7.12
CA GLY A 115 5.23 8.73 7.84
C GLY A 115 4.46 7.51 7.32
N GLU A 116 3.25 7.70 6.79
CA GLU A 116 2.47 6.61 6.19
C GLU A 116 3.10 6.12 4.88
N GLN A 117 3.53 7.04 4.00
CA GLN A 117 4.18 6.70 2.74
C GLN A 117 5.56 6.08 2.97
N ASN A 118 6.32 6.60 3.92
CA ASN A 118 7.60 6.01 4.29
C ASN A 118 7.44 4.59 4.86
N MET A 119 6.45 4.38 5.73
CA MET A 119 6.15 3.06 6.28
C MET A 119 5.64 2.10 5.21
N PHE A 120 4.84 2.57 4.23
CA PHE A 120 4.45 1.79 3.06
C PHE A 120 5.68 1.34 2.24
N ASN A 121 6.61 2.25 1.95
CA ASN A 121 7.84 1.93 1.22
C ASN A 121 8.65 0.86 1.97
N PHE A 122 8.81 1.03 3.28
CA PHE A 122 9.51 0.05 4.11
C PHE A 122 8.80 -1.31 4.08
N ALA A 123 7.49 -1.36 4.26
CA ALA A 123 6.71 -2.60 4.23
C ALA A 123 6.78 -3.30 2.85
N ALA A 124 6.65 -2.55 1.75
CA ALA A 124 6.72 -3.09 0.40
C ALA A 124 8.08 -3.75 0.11
N ASN A 125 9.18 -3.08 0.47
CA ASN A 125 10.52 -3.66 0.32
C ASN A 125 10.73 -4.87 1.24
N LEU A 126 10.23 -4.81 2.48
CA LEU A 126 10.33 -5.91 3.44
C LEU A 126 9.61 -7.16 2.93
N TYR A 127 8.35 -7.03 2.51
CA TYR A 127 7.57 -8.17 2.00
C TYR A 127 8.13 -8.70 0.69
N THR A 128 8.73 -7.85 -0.15
CA THR A 128 9.43 -8.29 -1.36
C THR A 128 10.63 -9.17 -0.99
N LEU A 129 11.44 -8.77 0.00
CA LEU A 129 12.56 -9.60 0.47
C LEU A 129 12.08 -10.90 1.12
N LEU A 130 11.01 -10.85 1.91
CA LEU A 130 10.43 -12.06 2.50
C LEU A 130 9.91 -13.02 1.42
N TYR A 131 9.28 -12.48 0.38
CA TYR A 131 8.80 -13.25 -0.75
C TYR A 131 9.93 -13.93 -1.52
N LEU A 132 10.95 -13.16 -1.93
CA LEU A 132 12.14 -13.68 -2.60
C LEU A 132 12.82 -14.77 -1.75
N ARG A 133 12.92 -14.54 -0.43
CA ARG A 133 13.47 -15.50 0.53
C ARG A 133 12.69 -16.79 0.57
N LEU A 134 11.36 -16.72 0.67
CA LEU A 134 10.50 -17.90 0.77
C LEU A 134 10.43 -18.69 -0.55
N THR A 135 10.60 -18.02 -1.69
CA THR A 135 10.58 -18.65 -3.02
C THR A 135 11.96 -19.06 -3.53
N GLY A 136 13.04 -18.73 -2.81
CA GLY A 136 14.41 -19.03 -3.21
C GLY A 136 14.90 -18.20 -4.41
N GLN A 137 14.24 -17.07 -4.71
CA GLN A 137 14.57 -16.18 -5.82
C GLN A 137 15.57 -15.07 -5.41
N ASN A 138 16.42 -15.34 -4.43
CA ASN A 138 17.31 -14.33 -3.85
C ASN A 138 18.42 -13.92 -4.82
N ASP A 139 18.56 -12.62 -5.05
CA ASP A 139 19.68 -12.02 -5.77
C ASP A 139 20.46 -11.09 -4.82
N LEU A 140 21.77 -11.31 -4.69
CA LEU A 140 22.61 -10.55 -3.75
C LEU A 140 22.64 -9.04 -4.04
N GLN A 141 22.59 -8.61 -5.30
CA GLN A 141 22.59 -7.19 -5.63
C GLN A 141 21.26 -6.54 -5.22
N VAL A 142 20.16 -7.24 -5.51
CA VAL A 142 18.81 -6.83 -5.14
C VAL A 142 18.65 -6.74 -3.62
N GLU A 143 19.11 -7.75 -2.89
CA GLU A 143 19.07 -7.78 -1.43
C GLU A 143 19.86 -6.64 -0.80
N ARG A 144 21.11 -6.41 -1.27
CA ARG A 144 21.95 -5.32 -0.76
C ARG A 144 21.29 -3.96 -0.92
N GLU A 145 20.69 -3.73 -2.08
CA GLU A 145 20.00 -2.47 -2.36
C GLU A 145 18.73 -2.34 -1.50
N ALA A 146 17.92 -3.39 -1.41
CA ALA A 146 16.74 -3.40 -0.56
C ALA A 146 17.10 -3.15 0.92
N PHE A 147 18.15 -3.78 1.46
CA PHE A 147 18.61 -3.52 2.84
C PHE A 147 19.14 -2.10 3.04
N ARG A 148 19.77 -1.49 2.03
CA ARG A 148 20.14 -0.07 2.07
C ARG A 148 18.90 0.81 2.21
N HIS A 149 17.84 0.51 1.46
CA HIS A 149 16.57 1.22 1.52
C HIS A 149 15.80 0.98 2.82
N LEU A 150 15.77 -0.26 3.33
CA LEU A 150 15.13 -0.58 4.61
C LEU A 150 15.79 0.15 5.77
N ARG A 151 17.12 0.19 5.84
CA ARG A 151 17.84 0.95 6.88
C ARG A 151 17.52 2.45 6.82
N ALA A 152 17.54 3.03 5.61
CA ALA A 152 17.18 4.43 5.42
C ALA A 152 15.72 4.71 5.78
N GLY A 153 14.80 3.82 5.38
CA GLY A 153 13.37 3.89 5.69
C GLY A 153 13.08 3.76 7.18
N TYR A 154 13.77 2.85 7.88
CA TYR A 154 13.69 2.70 9.33
C TYR A 154 14.13 3.97 10.04
N GLN A 155 15.33 4.48 9.75
CA GLN A 155 15.83 5.71 10.35
C GLN A 155 14.93 6.91 10.06
N ARG A 156 14.38 6.99 8.84
CA ARG A 156 13.41 8.01 8.46
C ARG A 156 12.11 7.84 9.25
N GLN A 157 11.63 6.63 9.46
CA GLN A 157 10.39 6.38 10.21
C GLN A 157 10.52 6.77 11.68
N LEU A 158 11.68 6.54 12.31
CA LEU A 158 11.95 6.97 13.68
C LEU A 158 11.81 8.48 13.89
N SER A 159 12.03 9.30 12.84
CA SER A 159 11.79 10.75 12.93
C SER A 159 10.32 11.16 13.04
N TYR A 160 9.39 10.22 12.85
CA TYR A 160 7.95 10.41 13.07
C TYR A 160 7.49 9.83 14.43
N GLN A 161 8.39 9.18 15.19
CA GLN A 161 8.06 8.68 16.52
C GLN A 161 8.11 9.83 17.54
N LEU A 162 7.07 9.94 18.35
CA LEU A 162 6.96 10.89 19.45
C LEU A 162 7.58 10.33 20.73
N SER A 163 7.79 11.20 21.73
CA SER A 163 8.42 10.84 23.01
C SER A 163 7.63 9.81 23.83
N ASP A 164 6.33 9.67 23.59
CA ASP A 164 5.46 8.68 24.24
C ASP A 164 5.46 7.31 23.51
N GLY A 165 6.19 7.19 22.40
CA GLY A 165 6.31 5.97 21.59
C GLY A 165 5.34 5.89 20.42
N SER A 166 4.37 6.79 20.33
CA SER A 166 3.41 6.85 19.21
C SER A 166 4.03 7.40 17.93
N PHE A 167 3.39 7.20 16.79
CA PHE A 167 3.82 7.74 15.50
C PHE A 167 2.86 8.80 14.98
N SER A 168 3.40 9.92 14.51
CA SER A 168 2.65 10.97 13.81
C SER A 168 2.77 10.83 12.29
N VAL A 169 1.79 11.36 11.56
CA VAL A 169 1.79 11.28 10.08
C VAL A 169 2.80 12.26 9.46
N PHE A 170 2.98 13.43 10.08
CA PHE A 170 3.88 14.47 9.60
C PHE A 170 4.80 14.94 10.72
N ARG A 171 6.07 15.23 10.42
CA ARG A 171 7.06 15.63 11.45
C ARG A 171 6.75 16.96 12.12
N TRP A 172 6.09 17.85 11.40
CA TRP A 172 5.69 19.17 11.92
C TRP A 172 4.37 19.12 12.69
N ASP A 173 3.70 17.97 12.71
CA ASP A 173 2.45 17.74 13.43
C ASP A 173 2.69 16.68 14.50
N ALA A 174 2.60 17.09 15.77
CA ALA A 174 2.75 16.19 16.91
C ALA A 174 1.48 15.39 17.21
N SER A 175 0.48 15.40 16.33
CA SER A 175 -0.74 14.59 16.48
C SER A 175 -0.42 13.11 16.26
N PRO A 176 -0.51 12.27 17.31
CA PRO A 176 -0.24 10.84 17.17
C PRO A 176 -1.36 10.18 16.37
N SER A 177 -1.08 9.05 15.71
CA SER A 177 -2.11 8.26 15.03
C SER A 177 -2.07 6.81 15.49
N VAL A 178 -3.21 6.31 15.97
CA VAL A 178 -3.38 4.92 16.39
C VAL A 178 -3.17 3.96 15.23
N TRP A 179 -3.76 4.28 14.07
CA TRP A 179 -3.60 3.44 12.89
C TRP A 179 -2.13 3.33 12.45
N LEU A 180 -1.43 4.47 12.37
CA LEU A 180 -0.04 4.50 11.93
C LEU A 180 0.88 3.83 12.96
N THR A 181 0.65 4.08 14.25
CA THR A 181 1.41 3.46 15.34
C THR A 181 1.27 1.93 15.30
N ALA A 182 0.03 1.43 15.12
CA ALA A 182 -0.23 0.00 14.98
C ALA A 182 0.40 -0.59 13.71
N PHE A 183 0.40 0.15 12.60
CA PHE A 183 1.05 -0.29 11.37
C PHE A 183 2.57 -0.36 11.51
N CYS A 184 3.20 0.66 12.12
CA CYS A 184 4.64 0.68 12.37
C CYS A 184 5.07 -0.46 13.29
N ALA A 185 4.38 -0.64 14.42
CA ALA A 185 4.69 -1.71 15.38
C ALA A 185 4.64 -3.09 14.71
N ARG A 186 3.60 -3.36 13.91
CA ARG A 186 3.43 -4.63 13.19
C ARG A 186 4.55 -4.88 12.19
N VAL A 187 4.80 -3.93 11.29
CA VAL A 187 5.79 -4.12 10.21
C VAL A 187 7.22 -4.15 10.76
N PHE A 188 7.54 -3.36 11.78
CA PHE A 188 8.83 -3.45 12.46
C PHE A 188 9.03 -4.77 13.16
N HIS A 189 7.99 -5.31 13.79
CA HIS A 189 8.06 -6.64 14.37
C HIS A 189 8.30 -7.72 13.29
N GLN A 190 7.59 -7.67 12.17
CA GLN A 190 7.81 -8.57 11.03
C GLN A 190 9.20 -8.43 10.39
N ALA A 191 9.86 -7.29 10.57
CA ALA A 191 11.24 -7.07 10.09
C ALA A 191 12.31 -7.69 11.00
N ILE A 192 11.93 -8.20 12.18
CA ILE A 192 12.83 -8.94 13.08
C ILE A 192 13.01 -10.37 12.53
N VAL A 193 13.99 -10.53 11.64
CA VAL A 193 14.38 -11.81 11.05
C VAL A 193 15.82 -12.10 11.50
N ARG A 194 16.04 -13.26 12.16
CA ARG A 194 17.33 -13.58 12.80
C ARG A 194 18.50 -13.57 11.81
N GLU A 195 18.28 -14.03 10.60
CA GLU A 195 19.28 -14.07 9.53
C GLU A 195 19.64 -12.69 8.99
N TRP A 196 18.78 -11.69 9.20
CA TRP A 196 18.96 -10.33 8.70
C TRP A 196 19.52 -9.38 9.74
N GLU A 197 19.77 -9.84 10.98
CA GLU A 197 20.21 -9.00 12.10
C GLU A 197 21.48 -8.19 11.79
N ALA A 198 22.39 -8.74 10.97
CA ALA A 198 23.61 -8.05 10.51
C ALA A 198 23.36 -6.97 9.44
N PHE A 199 22.21 -7.00 8.76
CA PHE A 199 21.87 -6.11 7.65
C PHE A 199 20.77 -5.09 8.01
N LEU A 200 19.85 -5.48 8.89
CA LEU A 200 18.74 -4.69 9.40
C LEU A 200 18.48 -5.05 10.86
N THR A 201 18.72 -4.09 11.75
CA THR A 201 18.43 -4.24 13.18
C THR A 201 17.28 -3.31 13.54
N ILE A 202 16.23 -3.86 14.14
CA ILE A 202 15.10 -3.11 14.68
C ILE A 202 15.24 -3.11 16.20
N ASP A 203 15.17 -1.93 16.81
CA ASP A 203 15.26 -1.81 18.26
C ASP A 203 13.94 -2.28 18.90
N PRO A 204 13.95 -3.32 19.75
CA PRO A 204 12.74 -3.80 20.42
C PRO A 204 12.06 -2.71 21.26
N VAL A 205 12.80 -1.73 21.77
CA VAL A 205 12.25 -0.62 22.56
C VAL A 205 11.27 0.22 21.74
N VAL A 206 11.53 0.41 20.45
CA VAL A 206 10.66 1.17 19.53
C VAL A 206 9.29 0.50 19.40
N ILE A 207 9.27 -0.83 19.30
CA ILE A 207 8.03 -1.61 19.21
C ILE A 207 7.32 -1.61 20.57
N GLN A 208 8.06 -1.85 21.66
CA GLN A 208 7.49 -1.91 23.01
C GLN A 208 6.89 -0.57 23.46
N SER A 209 7.49 0.56 23.12
CA SER A 209 6.94 1.89 23.42
C SER A 209 5.67 2.15 22.64
N ALA A 210 5.65 1.84 21.33
CA ALA A 210 4.47 1.95 20.47
C ALA A 210 3.31 1.07 20.98
N VAL A 211 3.59 -0.19 21.34
CA VAL A 211 2.58 -1.11 21.90
C VAL A 211 2.06 -0.60 23.23
N ARG A 212 2.94 -0.17 24.15
CA ARG A 212 2.52 0.37 25.46
C ARG A 212 1.61 1.59 25.30
N TRP A 213 1.87 2.44 24.31
CA TRP A 213 1.01 3.58 24.00
C TRP A 213 -0.33 3.14 23.39
N LEU A 214 -0.33 2.18 22.45
CA LEU A 214 -1.55 1.66 21.83
C LEU A 214 -2.53 1.12 22.87
N LEU A 215 -2.04 0.38 23.88
CA LEU A 215 -2.88 -0.18 24.95
C LEU A 215 -3.65 0.88 25.74
N GLN A 216 -3.20 2.13 25.74
CA GLN A 216 -3.89 3.25 26.42
C GLN A 216 -5.03 3.83 25.58
N GLN A 217 -5.13 3.46 24.29
CA GLN A 217 -6.13 3.96 23.35
C GLN A 217 -7.36 3.05 23.24
N GLN A 218 -7.44 2.01 24.07
CA GLN A 218 -8.58 1.11 24.11
C GLN A 218 -9.69 1.67 25.00
N SER A 219 -10.93 1.67 24.51
CA SER A 219 -12.11 2.05 25.26
C SER A 219 -12.53 0.96 26.26
N PRO A 220 -13.36 1.29 27.27
CA PRO A 220 -13.93 0.30 28.19
C PRO A 220 -14.71 -0.83 27.49
N GLU A 221 -15.29 -0.55 26.33
CA GLU A 221 -16.01 -1.51 25.49
C GLU A 221 -15.07 -2.39 24.64
N GLY A 222 -13.76 -2.11 24.63
CA GLY A 222 -12.75 -2.87 23.90
C GLY A 222 -12.39 -2.29 22.52
N ALA A 223 -13.03 -1.20 22.09
CA ALA A 223 -12.76 -0.56 20.80
C ALA A 223 -11.46 0.27 20.85
N PHE A 224 -10.73 0.36 19.75
CA PHE A 224 -9.64 1.33 19.61
C PHE A 224 -10.13 2.56 18.85
N CYS A 225 -9.81 3.75 19.35
CA CYS A 225 -10.24 5.02 18.78
C CYS A 225 -9.02 5.84 18.35
N GLU A 226 -9.13 6.63 17.28
CA GLU A 226 -8.08 7.59 16.95
C GLU A 226 -8.10 8.78 17.89
N THR A 227 -6.92 9.38 18.06
CA THR A 227 -6.68 10.47 19.01
C THR A 227 -7.22 11.82 18.50
N THR A 228 -7.34 11.97 17.18
CA THR A 228 -7.86 13.17 16.53
C THR A 228 -9.28 12.93 15.99
N PRO A 229 -10.19 13.91 16.13
CA PRO A 229 -11.52 13.87 15.52
C PRO A 229 -11.49 14.07 14.00
N PHE A 230 -10.36 14.52 13.43
CA PHE A 230 -10.15 14.69 11.99
C PHE A 230 -8.92 13.91 11.51
N PRO A 231 -8.94 12.57 11.61
CA PRO A 231 -7.91 11.75 11.06
C PRO A 231 -7.92 11.81 9.53
N TYR A 232 -6.78 11.54 8.92
CA TYR A 232 -6.67 11.43 7.47
C TYR A 232 -7.62 10.35 6.95
N ASP A 233 -8.30 10.64 5.84
CA ASP A 233 -9.26 9.73 5.23
C ASP A 233 -8.57 8.42 4.86
N ARG A 234 -8.80 7.42 5.70
CA ARG A 234 -8.40 6.04 5.50
C ARG A 234 -9.69 5.27 5.47
N LYS A 235 -9.84 4.28 4.58
CA LYS A 235 -10.96 3.33 4.70
C LYS A 235 -11.02 2.65 6.10
N MET A 236 -9.90 2.62 6.83
CA MET A 236 -9.78 2.13 8.22
C MET A 236 -10.22 3.13 9.30
N ASN A 237 -10.44 4.38 8.94
CA ASN A 237 -10.84 5.45 9.83
C ASN A 237 -11.80 6.37 9.07
N LEU A 238 -13.04 5.89 8.93
CA LEU A 238 -14.09 6.60 8.19
C LEU A 238 -14.61 7.79 9.02
N THR A 239 -13.80 8.81 9.23
CA THR A 239 -14.31 10.16 9.55
C THR A 239 -14.88 10.80 8.30
N SER A 240 -15.93 10.18 7.77
CA SER A 240 -16.77 10.78 6.74
C SER A 240 -17.54 11.98 7.32
N SER A 241 -17.93 12.92 6.47
CA SER A 241 -18.79 14.06 6.82
C SER A 241 -20.31 13.73 6.79
N ARG A 242 -20.69 12.48 6.47
CA ARG A 242 -22.12 12.07 6.34
C ARG A 242 -22.76 11.71 7.68
N LEU A 243 -23.79 12.45 8.08
CA LEU A 243 -24.50 12.34 9.37
C LEU A 243 -25.30 11.04 9.62
N LYS A 244 -25.41 10.11 8.66
CA LYS A 244 -26.37 8.97 8.73
C LYS A 244 -25.76 7.62 8.35
N ASP A 245 -24.58 7.30 8.85
CA ASP A 245 -24.03 5.94 8.72
C ASP A 245 -23.93 5.31 10.12
N PRO A 246 -24.77 4.30 10.44
CA PRO A 246 -24.82 3.69 11.77
C PRO A 246 -23.61 2.79 12.09
N VAL A 247 -22.84 2.37 11.09
CA VAL A 247 -21.66 1.50 11.24
C VAL A 247 -20.38 2.32 11.38
N LYS A 248 -20.34 3.47 10.69
CA LYS A 248 -19.26 4.47 10.69
C LYS A 248 -18.77 4.96 12.06
N TYR A 249 -19.60 4.90 13.11
CA TYR A 249 -19.25 5.43 14.44
C TYR A 249 -18.68 4.40 15.41
N ARG A 250 -18.37 3.19 14.95
CA ARG A 250 -18.01 2.08 15.83
C ARG A 250 -16.53 1.67 15.75
N ASN A 251 -15.68 2.43 15.06
CA ASN A 251 -14.23 2.17 14.99
C ASN A 251 -13.86 0.69 14.74
N ILE A 252 -14.66 0.01 13.92
CA ILE A 252 -14.61 -1.45 13.76
C ILE A 252 -13.33 -1.84 13.02
N SER A 253 -13.08 -1.22 11.87
CA SER A 253 -11.92 -1.49 11.03
C SER A 253 -10.60 -1.12 11.73
N LEU A 254 -10.57 0.00 12.46
CA LEU A 254 -9.42 0.37 13.29
C LEU A 254 -9.18 -0.66 14.42
N THR A 255 -10.23 -1.07 15.12
CA THR A 255 -10.12 -2.09 16.18
C THR A 255 -9.61 -3.41 15.63
N ALA A 256 -10.10 -3.84 14.47
CA ALA A 256 -9.60 -5.03 13.77
C ALA A 256 -8.13 -4.90 13.38
N HIS A 257 -7.72 -3.75 12.83
CA HIS A 257 -6.32 -3.47 12.51
C HIS A 257 -5.40 -3.52 13.73
N VAL A 258 -5.82 -2.92 14.86
CA VAL A 258 -5.04 -2.98 16.11
C VAL A 258 -5.04 -4.38 16.69
N LEU A 259 -6.15 -5.13 16.64
CA LEU A 259 -6.22 -6.52 17.09
C LEU A 259 -5.21 -7.40 16.33
N ILE A 260 -5.15 -7.27 15.00
CA ILE A 260 -4.16 -7.97 14.16
C ILE A 260 -2.74 -7.61 14.59
N THR A 261 -2.45 -6.31 14.76
CA THR A 261 -1.13 -5.86 15.21
C THR A 261 -0.77 -6.46 16.56
N LEU A 262 -1.67 -6.39 17.56
CA LEU A 262 -1.42 -6.88 18.91
C LEU A 262 -1.21 -8.41 18.96
N GLN A 263 -1.88 -9.14 18.07
CA GLN A 263 -1.74 -10.59 17.96
C GLN A 263 -0.37 -10.96 17.36
N GLU A 264 0.08 -10.22 16.34
CA GLU A 264 1.40 -10.45 15.73
C GLU A 264 2.56 -10.07 16.66
N VAL A 265 2.47 -8.93 17.36
CA VAL A 265 3.49 -8.50 18.34
C VAL A 265 3.32 -9.17 19.72
N GLY A 266 2.53 -10.24 19.81
CA GLY A 266 2.12 -10.87 21.07
C GLY A 266 3.24 -11.60 21.83
N ASP A 267 4.42 -11.75 21.21
CA ASP A 267 5.61 -12.38 21.80
C ASP A 267 6.39 -11.46 22.76
N VAL A 268 5.92 -10.22 22.95
CA VAL A 268 6.48 -9.28 23.91
C VAL A 268 6.30 -9.81 25.33
N GLY A 269 7.39 -10.29 25.93
CA GLY A 269 7.39 -10.91 27.27
C GLY A 269 7.10 -9.96 28.43
N GLY A 270 6.90 -10.53 29.62
CA GLY A 270 6.76 -9.80 30.89
C GLY A 270 5.38 -9.17 31.12
N GLU A 271 5.34 -8.07 31.87
CA GLU A 271 4.10 -7.35 32.22
C GLU A 271 3.36 -6.80 31.00
N LEU A 272 4.12 -6.39 29.97
CA LEU A 272 3.56 -5.86 28.73
C LEU A 272 2.78 -6.93 27.97
N GLY A 273 3.30 -8.16 27.87
CA GLY A 273 2.59 -9.28 27.27
C GLY A 273 1.25 -9.58 27.97
N SER A 274 1.23 -9.53 29.29
CA SER A 274 -0.02 -9.71 30.06
C SER A 274 -1.06 -8.61 29.77
N ALA A 275 -0.61 -7.37 29.54
CA ALA A 275 -1.48 -6.26 29.16
C ALA A 275 -1.99 -6.41 27.71
N VAL A 276 -1.13 -6.83 26.78
CA VAL A 276 -1.50 -7.15 25.39
C VAL A 276 -2.59 -8.23 25.35
N GLN A 277 -2.45 -9.30 26.12
CA GLN A 277 -3.44 -10.38 26.18
C GLN A 277 -4.81 -9.93 26.72
N ARG A 278 -4.84 -8.97 27.66
CA ARG A 278 -6.11 -8.37 28.12
C ARG A 278 -6.74 -7.51 27.02
N ALA A 279 -5.93 -6.70 26.33
CA ALA A 279 -6.41 -5.84 25.26
C ALA A 279 -6.92 -6.64 24.05
N LEU A 280 -6.24 -7.72 23.69
CA LEU A 280 -6.67 -8.68 22.67
C LEU A 280 -8.07 -9.21 22.96
N ARG A 281 -8.31 -9.71 24.17
CA ARG A 281 -9.65 -10.21 24.57
C ARG A 281 -10.72 -9.13 24.51
N GLY A 282 -10.41 -7.91 24.95
CA GLY A 282 -11.35 -6.78 24.87
C GLY A 282 -11.72 -6.43 23.43
N ALA A 283 -10.72 -6.34 22.55
CA ALA A 283 -10.94 -6.02 21.13
C ALA A 283 -11.63 -7.16 20.37
N GLN A 284 -11.29 -8.40 20.66
CA GLN A 284 -11.99 -9.57 20.12
C GLN A 284 -13.48 -9.52 20.50
N HIS A 285 -13.79 -9.39 21.79
CA HIS A 285 -15.17 -9.32 22.26
C HIS A 285 -15.96 -8.16 21.62
N TYR A 286 -15.30 -7.01 21.45
CA TYR A 286 -15.87 -5.88 20.74
C TYR A 286 -16.25 -6.24 19.29
N LEU A 287 -15.33 -6.85 18.53
CA LEU A 287 -15.56 -7.21 17.13
C LEU A 287 -16.63 -8.30 16.96
N GLU A 288 -16.65 -9.30 17.85
CA GLU A 288 -17.70 -10.33 17.92
C GLU A 288 -19.08 -9.69 18.07
N LYS A 289 -19.22 -8.73 19.00
CA LYS A 289 -20.46 -7.97 19.17
C LYS A 289 -20.82 -7.12 17.95
N MET A 290 -19.82 -6.59 17.25
CA MET A 290 -20.02 -5.75 16.07
C MET A 290 -20.37 -6.56 14.81
N LEU A 291 -20.01 -7.84 14.77
CA LEU A 291 -20.26 -8.73 13.62
C LEU A 291 -21.74 -8.75 13.20
N TYR A 292 -22.65 -8.74 14.17
CA TYR A 292 -24.10 -8.67 13.92
C TYR A 292 -24.51 -7.45 13.09
N SER A 293 -23.84 -6.31 13.28
CA SER A 293 -24.13 -5.06 12.56
C SER A 293 -23.48 -4.99 11.17
N LEU A 294 -22.47 -5.82 10.90
CA LEU A 294 -21.75 -5.84 9.62
C LEU A 294 -22.42 -6.71 8.55
N ARG A 295 -23.31 -7.63 8.94
CA ARG A 295 -24.00 -8.53 7.99
C ARG A 295 -24.73 -7.75 6.90
N ASP A 296 -25.41 -6.66 7.27
CA ASP A 296 -26.18 -5.82 6.36
C ASP A 296 -25.36 -4.72 5.66
N ALA A 297 -24.05 -4.61 5.96
CA ALA A 297 -23.20 -3.57 5.38
C ALA A 297 -23.01 -3.77 3.86
N LYS A 298 -23.10 -2.69 3.09
CA LYS A 298 -22.94 -2.75 1.61
C LYS A 298 -21.49 -2.89 1.16
N ASP A 299 -20.54 -2.27 1.87
CA ASP A 299 -19.12 -2.37 1.56
C ASP A 299 -18.55 -3.64 2.23
N PRO A 300 -17.99 -4.61 1.48
CA PRO A 300 -17.41 -5.82 2.05
C PRO A 300 -16.11 -5.54 2.83
N TYR A 301 -15.55 -4.33 2.75
CA TYR A 301 -14.27 -4.00 3.37
C TYR A 301 -14.20 -4.27 4.88
N GLU A 302 -15.20 -3.81 5.64
CA GLU A 302 -15.18 -3.95 7.10
C GLU A 302 -15.34 -5.39 7.55
N ILE A 303 -16.26 -6.14 6.92
CA ILE A 303 -16.43 -7.55 7.21
C ILE A 303 -15.18 -8.35 6.81
N ALA A 304 -14.47 -7.97 5.74
CA ALA A 304 -13.23 -8.63 5.34
C ALA A 304 -12.13 -8.50 6.39
N ILE A 305 -11.85 -7.27 6.88
CA ILE A 305 -10.82 -7.09 7.91
C ILE A 305 -11.23 -7.71 9.25
N VAL A 306 -12.51 -7.64 9.62
CA VAL A 306 -13.00 -8.29 10.86
C VAL A 306 -12.88 -9.79 10.78
N THR A 307 -13.25 -10.39 9.64
CA THR A 307 -13.09 -11.83 9.40
C THR A 307 -11.62 -12.24 9.54
N TYR A 308 -10.70 -11.50 8.91
CA TYR A 308 -9.27 -11.77 9.04
C TYR A 308 -8.78 -11.65 10.50
N ALA A 309 -9.23 -10.61 11.22
CA ALA A 309 -8.83 -10.40 12.61
C ALA A 309 -9.36 -11.51 13.54
N LEU A 310 -10.64 -11.90 13.41
CA LEU A 310 -11.26 -12.94 14.23
C LEU A 310 -10.70 -14.34 13.93
N THR A 311 -10.44 -14.65 12.67
CA THR A 311 -9.79 -15.91 12.28
C THR A 311 -8.35 -15.98 12.79
N LEU A 312 -7.61 -14.88 12.74
CA LEU A 312 -6.22 -14.82 13.24
C LEU A 312 -6.12 -15.07 14.75
N VAL A 313 -7.09 -14.62 15.54
CA VAL A 313 -7.14 -14.87 17.00
C VAL A 313 -7.87 -16.16 17.38
N ASN A 314 -8.30 -16.95 16.40
CA ASN A 314 -9.05 -18.19 16.59
C ASN A 314 -10.33 -18.00 17.44
N SER A 315 -11.10 -16.95 17.14
CA SER A 315 -12.42 -16.69 17.74
C SER A 315 -13.47 -17.69 17.23
N ASP A 316 -14.39 -18.08 18.11
CA ASP A 316 -15.53 -18.95 17.78
C ASP A 316 -16.47 -18.32 16.71
N ASP A 317 -16.50 -16.99 16.62
CA ASP A 317 -17.28 -16.26 15.61
C ASP A 317 -16.53 -16.12 14.27
N GLY A 318 -15.30 -16.62 14.15
CA GLY A 318 -14.48 -16.53 12.95
C GLY A 318 -15.13 -17.18 11.72
N GLU A 319 -15.74 -18.36 11.89
CA GLU A 319 -16.46 -19.06 10.82
C GLU A 319 -17.73 -18.32 10.40
N ALA A 320 -18.48 -17.78 11.38
CA ALA A 320 -19.66 -16.97 11.12
C ALA A 320 -19.32 -15.69 10.35
N ALA A 321 -18.18 -15.06 10.67
CA ALA A 321 -17.67 -13.90 9.94
C ALA A 321 -17.27 -14.25 8.50
N PHE A 322 -16.59 -15.38 8.31
CA PHE A 322 -16.21 -15.89 7.00
C PHE A 322 -17.44 -16.15 6.11
N ASN A 323 -18.45 -16.82 6.63
CA ASN A 323 -19.70 -17.07 5.89
C ASN A 323 -20.42 -15.76 5.49
N ALA A 324 -20.37 -14.74 6.35
CA ALA A 324 -20.95 -13.42 6.04
C ALA A 324 -20.13 -12.66 4.98
N LEU A 325 -18.81 -12.84 4.94
CA LEU A 325 -17.93 -12.29 3.90
C LEU A 325 -18.16 -13.01 2.56
N ASP A 326 -18.23 -14.34 2.58
CA ASP A 326 -18.44 -15.19 1.40
C ASP A 326 -19.77 -14.87 0.70
N ALA A 327 -20.83 -14.62 1.47
CA ALA A 327 -22.11 -14.16 0.95
C ALA A 327 -22.04 -12.81 0.19
N LYS A 328 -20.95 -12.05 0.31
CA LYS A 328 -20.71 -10.80 -0.43
C LYS A 328 -19.79 -10.99 -1.64
N MET A 329 -19.38 -12.21 -1.96
CA MET A 329 -18.60 -12.54 -3.14
C MET A 329 -19.33 -12.02 -4.40
N ARG A 330 -18.56 -11.44 -5.31
CA ARG A 330 -19.05 -10.98 -6.60
C ARG A 330 -18.28 -11.74 -7.66
N ASP A 331 -18.92 -12.75 -8.25
CA ASP A 331 -18.38 -13.40 -9.42
C ASP A 331 -18.59 -12.48 -10.62
N SER A 332 -17.51 -11.87 -11.10
CA SER A 332 -17.46 -11.42 -12.49
C SER A 332 -17.28 -12.65 -13.37
N GLY A 333 -18.36 -13.43 -13.52
CA GLY A 333 -18.47 -14.35 -14.63
C GLY A 333 -18.39 -13.56 -15.93
N GLU A 334 -17.67 -14.12 -16.91
CA GLU A 334 -17.52 -13.64 -18.29
C GLU A 334 -16.56 -12.44 -18.46
N LEU A 335 -15.37 -12.78 -18.99
CA LEU A 335 -14.75 -11.96 -20.02
C LEU A 335 -15.86 -11.63 -21.02
N ALA A 336 -16.34 -10.38 -20.99
CA ALA A 336 -17.33 -9.90 -21.92
C ALA A 336 -16.84 -10.18 -23.34
N SER A 337 -17.57 -11.06 -24.02
CA SER A 337 -17.38 -11.49 -25.41
C SER A 337 -17.50 -10.34 -26.41
#